data_AF-A0A0B1RUX4-F1
#
_entry.id   AF-A0A0B1RUX4-F1
#
_cell.length_a   1.000
_cell.length_b   1.000
_cell.length_c   1.000
_cell.angle_alpha   90.00
_cell.angle_beta   90.00
_cell.angle_gamma   90.00
#
_symmetry.space_group_name_H-M   'P 1'
#
loop_
_entity.id
_entity.type
_entity.pdbx_description
1 polymer ?
#
loop_
_entity_poly.entity_id
_entity_poly.type
_entity_poly.pdbx_seq_one_letter_code
_entity_poly.pdbx_strand_id
1 'polypeptide(L)'
;MLMLNNLVALIACVILAFVKCWPSGTANFIMITLFATGMWIAASIVSKNIAKKSNMDKTTELSIEVFEHAQTIQLLTAEDYFVRKFEEGQNAVKGQEKKTAIYKAIQFALTQSYVYFSCVTTYGFGALMIYLGYINAIGNKCIIRRMGSDYGL
;
A
#
# COMPACT_ATOMS: atom_id res chain seq x y z
N MET A 1 10.95 -2.66 16.00
CA MET A 1 11.01 -4.13 16.09
C MET A 1 9.96 -4.84 15.23
N LEU A 2 8.66 -4.55 15.40
CA LEU A 2 7.58 -5.24 14.65
C LEU A 2 7.70 -5.13 13.11
N MET A 3 7.92 -3.91 12.60
CA MET A 3 8.08 -3.67 11.15
C MET A 3 9.24 -4.48 10.54
N LEU A 4 10.36 -4.59 11.27
CA LEU A 4 11.53 -5.33 10.83
C LEU A 4 11.26 -6.84 10.79
N ASN A 5 10.58 -7.36 11.82
CA ASN A 5 10.20 -8.77 11.88
C ASN A 5 9.27 -9.16 10.72
N ASN A 6 8.26 -8.33 10.44
CA ASN A 6 7.34 -8.56 9.32
C ASN A 6 8.05 -8.52 7.98
N LEU A 7 9.05 -7.65 7.80
CA LEU A 7 9.85 -7.58 6.58
C LEU A 7 10.67 -8.86 6.37
N VAL A 8 11.35 -9.33 7.42
CA VAL A 8 12.15 -10.56 7.36
C VAL A 8 11.27 -11.78 7.08
N ALA A 9 10.10 -11.87 7.71
CA ALA A 9 9.13 -12.93 7.47
C ALA A 9 8.65 -12.95 6.01
N LEU A 10 8.34 -11.79 5.42
CA LEU A 10 7.90 -11.69 4.04
C LEU A 10 8.98 -12.19 3.07
N ILE A 11 10.24 -11.77 3.28
CA ILE A 11 11.39 -12.21 2.47
C ILE A 11 11.57 -13.74 2.57
N ALA A 12 11.50 -14.29 3.79
CA ALA A 12 11.61 -15.73 3.99
C ALA A 12 10.48 -16.51 3.29
N CYS A 13 9.24 -16.03 3.34
CA CYS A 13 8.11 -16.64 2.62
C CYS A 13 8.31 -16.65 1.10
N VAL A 14 8.85 -15.57 0.53
CA VAL A 14 9.17 -15.50 -0.90
C VAL A 14 10.23 -16.53 -1.28
N ILE A 15 11.31 -16.63 -0.50
CA ILE A 15 12.38 -17.61 -0.74
C ILE A 15 11.83 -19.04 -0.67
N LEU A 16 11.02 -19.34 0.35
CA LEU A 16 10.40 -20.66 0.51
C LEU A 16 9.46 -21.00 -0.66
N ALA A 17 8.71 -20.03 -1.18
CA ALA A 17 7.84 -20.23 -2.33
C ALA A 17 8.62 -20.65 -3.59
N PHE A 18 9.75 -19.97 -3.87
CA PHE A 18 10.61 -20.30 -5.01
C PHE A 18 11.32 -21.65 -4.87
N VAL A 19 11.79 -22.00 -3.66
CA VAL A 19 12.47 -23.28 -3.39
C VAL A 19 11.51 -24.46 -3.47
N LYS A 20 10.26 -24.30 -3.00
CA LYS A 20 9.29 -25.39 -2.96
C LYS A 20 8.56 -25.62 -4.26
N CYS A 21 8.12 -24.57 -4.96
CA CYS A 21 7.41 -24.70 -6.23
C CYS A 21 7.70 -23.50 -7.14
N TRP A 22 8.71 -23.64 -8.00
CA TRP A 22 9.12 -22.60 -8.95
C TRP A 22 7.98 -22.06 -9.82
N PRO A 23 7.14 -22.89 -10.50
CA PRO A 23 6.11 -22.38 -11.41
C PRO A 23 4.95 -21.66 -10.70
N SER A 24 4.61 -22.02 -9.46
CA SER A 24 3.62 -21.27 -8.69
C SER A 24 4.20 -19.98 -8.10
N GLY A 25 5.49 -20.00 -7.73
CA GLY A 25 6.20 -18.83 -7.19
C GLY A 25 6.33 -17.72 -8.22
N THR A 26 6.71 -18.04 -9.46
CA THR A 26 6.86 -17.06 -10.54
C THR A 26 5.54 -16.39 -10.90
N ALA A 27 4.42 -17.14 -10.97
CA ALA A 27 3.10 -16.58 -11.24
C ALA A 27 2.68 -15.54 -10.19
N ASN A 28 2.87 -15.85 -8.90
CA ASN A 28 2.52 -14.92 -7.83
C ASN A 28 3.49 -13.72 -7.77
N PHE A 29 4.76 -13.91 -8.15
CA PHE A 29 5.75 -12.83 -8.21
C PHE A 29 5.46 -11.83 -9.35
N ILE A 30 4.93 -12.29 -10.49
CA ILE A 30 4.46 -11.41 -11.56
C ILE A 30 3.23 -10.61 -11.11
N MET A 31 2.32 -11.26 -10.39
CA MET A 31 1.12 -10.59 -9.87
C MET A 31 1.48 -9.52 -8.82
N ILE A 32 2.37 -9.84 -7.86
CA ILE A 32 2.76 -8.89 -6.82
C ILE A 32 3.52 -7.68 -7.38
N THR A 33 4.35 -7.88 -8.41
CA THR A 33 5.10 -6.78 -9.04
C THR A 33 4.19 -5.83 -9.82
N LEU A 34 3.18 -6.35 -10.53
CA LEU A 34 2.15 -5.54 -11.18
C LEU A 34 1.34 -4.71 -10.17
N PHE A 35 0.91 -5.32 -9.08
CA PHE A 35 0.19 -4.61 -8.02
C PHE A 35 1.08 -3.58 -7.28
N ALA A 36 2.34 -3.93 -6.99
CA ALA A 36 3.27 -3.05 -6.31
C ALA A 36 3.63 -1.81 -7.15
N THR A 37 3.82 -1.97 -8.46
CA THR A 37 4.10 -0.84 -9.37
C THR A 37 2.90 0.09 -9.47
N GLY A 38 1.68 -0.45 -9.59
CA GLY A 38 0.44 0.35 -9.55
C GLY A 38 0.28 1.13 -8.23
N MET A 39 0.54 0.48 -7.10
CA MET A 39 0.51 1.13 -5.79
C MET A 39 1.60 2.19 -5.62
N TRP A 40 2.80 1.95 -6.16
CA TRP A 40 3.90 2.92 -6.12
C TRP A 40 3.55 4.21 -6.85
N ILE A 41 2.95 4.10 -8.04
CA ILE A 41 2.48 5.26 -8.81
C ILE A 41 1.40 6.01 -8.03
N ALA A 42 0.40 5.32 -7.50
CA ALA A 42 -0.66 5.93 -6.69
C ALA A 42 -0.10 6.64 -5.45
N ALA A 43 0.82 6.00 -4.74
CA ALA A 43 1.49 6.57 -3.57
C ALA A 43 2.29 7.82 -3.94
N SER A 44 2.99 7.82 -5.08
CA SER A 44 3.75 8.99 -5.54
C SER A 44 2.85 10.20 -5.85
N ILE A 45 1.65 9.97 -6.39
CA ILE A 45 0.65 11.02 -6.67
C ILE A 45 0.10 11.57 -5.35
N VAL A 46 -0.24 10.69 -4.41
CA VAL A 46 -0.71 11.08 -3.07
C VAL A 46 0.36 11.90 -2.34
N SER A 47 1.62 11.48 -2.36
CA SER A 47 2.73 12.21 -1.73
C SER A 47 2.93 13.60 -2.33
N LYS A 48 2.82 13.75 -3.65
CA LYS A 48 2.86 15.07 -4.31
C LYS A 48 1.70 15.97 -3.88
N ASN A 49 0.49 15.41 -3.76
CA ASN A 49 -0.68 16.14 -3.30
C ASN A 49 -0.55 16.58 -1.83
N ILE A 50 0.02 15.73 -0.98
CA ILE A 50 0.30 16.05 0.43
C ILE A 50 1.35 17.17 0.53
N ALA A 51 2.41 17.12 -0.26
CA ALA A 51 3.42 18.18 -0.28
C ALA A 51 2.84 19.52 -0.78
N LYS A 52 2.01 19.48 -1.83
CA LYS A 52 1.31 20.69 -2.31
C LYS A 52 0.36 21.25 -1.25
N LYS A 53 -0.34 20.37 -0.53
CA LYS A 53 -1.20 20.74 0.60
C LYS A 53 -0.41 21.43 1.71
N SER A 54 0.73 20.87 2.15
CA SER A 54 1.49 21.46 3.25
C SER A 54 2.05 22.84 2.91
N ASN A 55 2.37 23.10 1.64
CA ASN A 55 2.81 24.43 1.19
C ASN A 55 1.68 25.47 1.19
N MET A 56 0.42 25.04 1.04
CA MET A 56 -0.75 25.93 1.10
C MET A 56 -1.24 26.13 2.54
N ASP A 57 -0.84 25.26 3.46
CA ASP A 57 -1.29 25.24 4.84
C ASP A 57 -0.48 26.21 5.70
N LYS A 58 -0.86 27.50 5.66
CA LYS A 58 -0.32 28.55 6.54
C LYS A 58 -0.97 28.59 7.92
N THR A 59 -1.92 27.69 8.16
CA THR A 59 -2.72 27.61 9.37
C THR A 59 -1.84 27.39 10.61
N THR A 60 -0.78 26.58 10.47
CA THR A 60 0.17 26.30 11.55
C THR A 60 1.00 27.53 11.94
N GLU A 61 1.48 28.29 10.95
CA GLU A 61 2.24 29.53 11.17
C GLU A 61 1.36 30.59 11.84
N LEU A 62 0.13 30.76 11.35
CA LEU A 62 -0.86 31.67 11.92
C LEU A 62 -1.21 31.32 13.37
N SER A 63 -1.31 30.03 13.71
CA SER A 63 -1.52 29.60 15.11
C SER A 63 -0.37 30.00 16.03
N ILE A 64 0.86 29.90 15.55
CA ILE A 64 2.05 30.27 16.34
C ILE A 64 2.05 31.79 16.58
N GLU A 65 1.76 32.58 15.54
CA GLU A 65 1.67 34.05 15.63
C GLU A 65 0.60 34.51 16.64
N VAL A 66 -0.58 33.89 16.60
CA VAL A 66 -1.66 34.18 17.57
C VAL A 66 -1.27 33.79 18.99
N PHE A 67 -0.55 32.67 19.17
CA PHE A 67 -0.08 32.24 20.48
C PHE A 67 0.98 33.21 21.06
N GLU A 68 1.91 33.66 20.24
CA GLU A 68 2.97 34.59 20.64
C GLU A 68 2.43 35.99 21.01
N HIS A 69 1.36 36.44 20.36
CA HIS A 69 0.76 37.76 20.57
C HIS A 69 -0.62 37.75 21.23
N ALA A 70 -0.98 36.67 21.94
CA ALA A 70 -2.32 36.46 22.50
C ALA A 70 -2.81 37.63 23.37
N GLN A 71 -1.97 38.15 24.28
CA GLN A 71 -2.34 39.26 25.17
C GLN A 71 -2.64 40.56 24.39
N THR A 72 -1.89 40.83 23.32
CA THR A 72 -2.08 42.01 22.47
C THR A 72 -3.39 41.93 21.70
N ILE A 73 -3.71 40.77 21.12
CA ILE A 73 -4.94 40.56 20.35
C ILE A 73 -6.18 40.75 21.21
N GLN A 74 -6.14 40.27 22.46
CA GLN A 74 -7.20 40.47 23.45
C GLN A 74 -7.40 41.95 23.80
N LEU A 75 -6.31 42.70 23.96
CA LEU A 75 -6.38 44.14 24.23
C LEU A 75 -6.99 44.94 23.07
N LEU A 76 -6.72 44.52 21.83
CA LEU A 76 -7.26 45.11 20.61
C LEU A 76 -8.67 44.60 20.25
N THR A 77 -9.22 43.63 20.99
CA THR A 77 -10.51 42.99 20.69
C THR A 77 -10.59 42.52 19.22
N ALA A 78 -9.47 42.01 18.69
CA ALA A 78 -9.32 41.65 17.27
C ALA A 78 -9.43 40.13 17.03
N GLU A 79 -9.96 39.36 17.99
CA GLU A 79 -10.04 37.90 17.97
C GLU A 79 -10.83 37.40 16.75
N ASP A 80 -11.97 38.03 16.43
CA ASP A 80 -12.83 37.64 15.31
C ASP A 80 -12.11 37.69 13.96
N TYR A 81 -11.20 38.64 13.77
CA TYR A 81 -10.42 38.75 12.54
C TYR A 81 -9.47 37.55 12.36
N PHE A 82 -8.78 37.13 13.42
CA PHE A 82 -7.88 35.99 13.39
C PHE A 82 -8.63 34.67 13.27
N VAL A 83 -9.78 34.52 13.94
CA VAL A 83 -10.66 33.35 13.81
C VAL A 83 -11.13 33.19 12.36
N ARG A 84 -11.63 34.26 11.73
CA ARG A 84 -12.10 34.18 10.34
C ARG A 84 -10.96 33.85 9.37
N LYS A 85 -9.78 34.44 9.58
CA LYS A 85 -8.59 34.16 8.76
C LYS A 85 -8.12 32.70 8.90
N PHE A 86 -8.25 32.13 10.10
CA PHE A 86 -7.96 30.72 10.36
C PHE A 86 -8.97 29.78 9.69
N GLU A 87 -10.27 30.10 9.77
CA GLU A 87 -11.32 29.34 9.08
C GLU A 87 -11.16 29.34 7.57
N GLU A 88 -10.81 30.49 6.97
CA GLU A 88 -10.51 30.61 5.53
C GLU A 88 -9.33 29.71 5.12
N GLY A 89 -8.25 29.69 5.93
CA GLY A 89 -7.10 28.82 5.74
C GLY A 89 -7.45 27.33 5.82
N GLN A 90 -8.21 26.92 6.85
CA GLN A 90 -8.68 25.54 6.98
C GLN A 90 -9.60 25.13 5.82
N ASN A 91 -10.51 26.01 5.39
CA ASN A 91 -11.49 25.67 4.36
C ASN A 91 -10.80 25.47 2.99
N ALA A 92 -9.74 26.22 2.70
CA ALA A 92 -8.93 26.03 1.50
C ALA A 92 -8.25 24.65 1.45
N VAL A 93 -7.90 24.09 2.61
CA VAL A 93 -7.18 22.82 2.75
C VAL A 93 -8.13 21.61 2.85
N LYS A 94 -9.33 21.80 3.41
CA LYS A 94 -10.35 20.76 3.65
C LYS A 94 -10.74 19.96 2.40
N GLY A 95 -10.81 20.63 1.24
CA GLY A 95 -11.11 19.96 -0.03
C GLY A 95 -10.01 18.99 -0.48
N GLN A 96 -8.75 19.36 -0.28
CA GLN A 96 -7.58 18.52 -0.62
C GLN A 96 -7.44 17.34 0.35
N GLU A 97 -7.76 17.53 1.62
CA GLU A 97 -7.78 16.46 2.62
C GLU A 97 -8.79 15.38 2.28
N LYS A 98 -10.03 15.76 1.95
CA LYS A 98 -11.07 14.80 1.56
C LYS A 98 -10.64 13.97 0.36
N LYS A 99 -10.09 14.59 -0.69
CA LYS A 99 -9.57 13.88 -1.86
C LYS A 99 -8.46 12.90 -1.48
N THR A 100 -7.49 13.36 -0.69
CA THR A 100 -6.37 12.53 -0.21
C THR A 100 -6.87 11.35 0.64
N ALA A 101 -7.86 11.56 1.50
CA ALA A 101 -8.46 10.52 2.31
C ALA A 101 -9.16 9.45 1.45
N ILE A 102 -9.89 9.86 0.41
CA ILE A 102 -10.52 8.95 -0.55
C ILE A 102 -9.46 8.11 -1.27
N TYR A 103 -8.38 8.72 -1.76
CA TYR A 103 -7.29 7.97 -2.41
C TYR A 103 -6.65 6.94 -1.46
N LYS A 104 -6.42 7.30 -0.20
CA LYS A 104 -5.90 6.38 0.82
C LYS A 104 -6.87 5.24 1.10
N ALA A 105 -8.17 5.51 1.17
CA ALA A 105 -9.20 4.49 1.38
C ALA A 105 -9.27 3.49 0.21
N ILE A 106 -9.21 3.98 -1.03
CA ILE A 106 -9.16 3.13 -2.23
C ILE A 106 -7.90 2.27 -2.23
N GLN A 107 -6.75 2.86 -1.92
CA GLN A 107 -5.48 2.12 -1.85
C GLN A 107 -5.51 1.02 -0.78
N PHE A 108 -6.14 1.28 0.37
CA PHE A 108 -6.34 0.29 1.42
C PHE A 108 -7.27 -0.85 0.96
N ALA A 109 -8.40 -0.52 0.35
CA ALA A 109 -9.35 -1.51 -0.17
C ALA A 109 -8.69 -2.41 -1.24
N LEU A 110 -7.90 -1.84 -2.15
CA LEU A 110 -7.15 -2.58 -3.16
C LEU A 110 -6.14 -3.54 -2.52
N THR A 111 -5.38 -3.07 -1.53
CA THR A 111 -4.43 -3.92 -0.77
C THR A 111 -5.12 -5.12 -0.14
N GLN A 112 -6.28 -4.92 0.48
CA GLN A 112 -7.02 -6.01 1.11
C GLN A 112 -7.62 -6.98 0.09
N SER A 113 -8.14 -6.48 -1.03
CA SER A 113 -8.65 -7.35 -2.10
C SER A 113 -7.56 -8.22 -2.73
N TYR A 114 -6.34 -7.69 -2.87
CA TYR A 114 -5.20 -8.40 -3.45
C TYR A 114 -4.85 -9.68 -2.66
N VAL A 115 -4.94 -9.65 -1.33
CA VAL A 115 -4.65 -10.82 -0.48
C VAL A 115 -5.58 -11.98 -0.84
N TYR A 116 -6.88 -11.71 -1.02
CA TYR A 116 -7.84 -12.74 -1.40
C TYR A 116 -7.62 -13.26 -2.83
N PHE A 117 -7.33 -12.37 -3.78
CA PHE A 117 -6.98 -12.78 -5.14
C PHE A 117 -5.73 -13.66 -5.19
N SER A 118 -4.67 -13.30 -4.46
CA SER A 118 -3.44 -14.08 -4.37
C SER A 118 -3.67 -15.45 -3.74
N CYS A 119 -4.52 -15.54 -2.70
CA CYS A 119 -4.94 -16.82 -2.13
C CYS A 119 -5.64 -17.71 -3.17
N VAL A 120 -6.67 -17.21 -3.85
CA VAL A 120 -7.43 -17.99 -4.85
C VAL A 120 -6.51 -18.46 -5.98
N THR A 121 -5.68 -17.57 -6.51
CA THR A 121 -4.71 -17.90 -7.57
C THR A 121 -3.73 -18.99 -7.10
N THR A 122 -3.14 -18.83 -5.92
CA THR A 122 -2.17 -19.81 -5.39
C THR A 122 -2.80 -21.18 -5.14
N TYR A 123 -4.00 -21.22 -4.55
CA TYR A 123 -4.72 -22.47 -4.33
C TYR A 123 -5.19 -23.11 -5.64
N GLY A 124 -5.67 -22.32 -6.61
CA GLY A 124 -6.09 -22.80 -7.92
C GLY A 124 -4.95 -23.40 -8.73
N PHE A 125 -3.81 -22.69 -8.81
CA PHE A 125 -2.60 -23.21 -9.44
C PHE A 125 -2.04 -24.43 -8.70
N GLY A 126 -2.09 -24.43 -7.37
CA GLY A 126 -1.72 -25.60 -6.56
C GLY A 126 -2.56 -26.83 -6.88
N ALA A 127 -3.89 -26.69 -6.94
CA ALA A 127 -4.80 -27.77 -7.29
C ALA A 127 -4.59 -28.31 -8.71
N LEU A 128 -4.40 -27.41 -9.68
CA LEU A 128 -4.16 -27.79 -11.08
C LEU A 128 -2.86 -28.59 -11.25
N MET A 129 -1.80 -28.23 -10.51
CA MET A 129 -0.56 -28.99 -10.55
C MET A 129 -0.65 -30.37 -9.87
N ILE A 130 -1.50 -30.52 -8.86
CA ILE A 130 -1.79 -31.83 -8.26
C ILE A 130 -2.57 -32.70 -9.27
N TYR A 131 -3.58 -32.13 -9.93
CA TYR A 131 -4.38 -32.86 -10.93
C TYR A 131 -3.54 -33.37 -12.12
N LEU A 132 -2.59 -32.57 -12.59
CA LEU A 132 -1.67 -32.95 -13.67
C LEU A 132 -0.54 -33.92 -13.23
N GLY A 133 -0.48 -34.29 -11.94
CA GLY A 133 0.51 -35.23 -11.41
C GLY A 133 1.92 -34.66 -11.23
N TYR A 134 2.11 -33.34 -11.33
CA TYR A 134 3.42 -32.69 -11.15
C TYR A 134 3.81 -32.52 -9.67
N ILE A 135 2.84 -32.58 -8.75
CA ILE A 135 3.06 -32.38 -7.31
C ILE A 135 2.34 -33.48 -6.52
N ASN A 136 3.07 -34.18 -5.63
CA ASN A 136 2.48 -35.11 -4.68
C ASN A 136 1.92 -34.35 -3.48
N ALA A 137 0.65 -34.59 -3.12
CA ALA A 137 -0.01 -33.95 -1.97
C ALA A 137 0.67 -34.21 -0.61
N ILE A 138 1.54 -35.23 -0.54
CA ILE A 138 2.15 -35.76 0.69
C ILE A 138 3.69 -35.70 0.64
N GLY A 139 4.28 -35.30 -0.50
CA GLY A 139 5.72 -35.37 -0.75
C GLY A 139 6.36 -34.00 -0.85
N ASN A 140 7.35 -33.72 0.01
CA ASN A 140 8.10 -32.46 0.12
C ASN A 140 8.98 -32.10 -1.11
N LYS A 141 8.65 -32.58 -2.31
CA LYS A 141 9.39 -32.39 -3.55
C LYS A 141 8.42 -32.01 -4.69
N CYS A 142 8.47 -30.76 -5.13
CA CYS A 142 8.13 -30.44 -6.52
C CYS A 142 9.17 -31.11 -7.40
N ILE A 143 8.84 -32.29 -7.93
CA ILE A 143 9.58 -32.85 -9.04
C ILE A 143 8.97 -32.21 -10.27
N ILE A 144 9.59 -31.14 -10.76
CA ILE A 144 9.38 -30.70 -12.14
C ILE A 144 9.91 -31.85 -13.00
N ARG A 145 9.05 -32.83 -13.34
CA ARG A 145 9.32 -33.75 -14.44
C ARG A 145 9.38 -32.86 -15.67
N ARG A 146 10.61 -32.59 -16.10
CA ARG A 146 10.97 -31.80 -17.28
C ARG A 146 10.03 -32.22 -18.43
N MET A 147 9.18 -31.31 -18.90
CA MET A 147 8.48 -31.48 -20.18
C MET A 147 9.56 -31.62 -21.25
N GLY A 148 9.76 -32.85 -21.73
CA GLY A 148 10.74 -33.17 -22.75
C GLY A 148 11.34 -34.56 -22.54
N SER A 149 10.55 -35.59 -22.87
CA SER A 149 10.96 -36.98 -23.19
C SER A 149 10.00 -38.01 -22.56
N ASP A 150 8.74 -38.04 -23.01
CA ASP A 150 7.87 -39.23 -22.85
C ASP A 150 6.77 -39.23 -23.94
N TYR A 151 7.17 -38.90 -25.18
CA TYR A 151 6.49 -39.34 -26.40
C TYR A 151 7.56 -39.96 -27.29
N GLY A 152 7.76 -41.27 -27.19
CA GLY A 152 8.75 -42.00 -27.97
C GLY A 152 8.83 -43.47 -27.60
N LEU A 153 7.92 -44.24 -28.22
CA LEU A 153 7.77 -45.71 -28.19
C LEU A 153 7.48 -46.38 -26.84
#